data_AF-A0A934XQK0-F1
#
_entry.id   AF-A0A934XQK0-F1
#
_cell.length_a   1.000
_cell.length_b   1.000
_cell.length_c   1.000
_cell.angle_alpha   90.00
_cell.angle_beta   90.00
_cell.angle_gamma   90.00
#
_symmetry.space_group_name_H-M   'P 1'
#
loop_
_entity.id
_entity.type
_entity.pdbx_description
1 polymer ?
#
loop_
_entity_poly.entity_id
_entity_poly.type
_entity_poly.pdbx_seq_one_letter_code
_entity_poly.pdbx_strand_id
1 'polypeptide(L)'
;MHRPPLMPHPLLNNMDCTACHNPRSTVPIPANHALYTGAECLRCHEAALPSTPGPTPTPQPMAHPIEGRETCSLCHAADRLELPADHRADTDEKCTECHTGS
;
A
#
# COMPACT_ATOMS: atom_id res chain seq x y z
N MET A 1 -11.59 33.79 0.58
CA MET A 1 -11.67 32.36 0.97
C MET A 1 -11.38 31.51 -0.26
N HIS A 2 -10.14 31.03 -0.41
CA HIS A 2 -9.82 30.10 -1.49
C HIS A 2 -10.31 28.71 -1.06
N ARG A 3 -11.22 28.13 -1.85
CA ARG A 3 -11.67 26.76 -1.61
C ARG A 3 -10.67 25.81 -2.28
N PRO A 4 -10.05 24.89 -1.53
CA PRO A 4 -9.14 23.92 -2.12
C PRO A 4 -9.86 23.06 -3.17
N PRO A 5 -9.18 22.67 -4.26
CA PRO A 5 -9.74 21.77 -5.25
C PRO A 5 -9.99 20.39 -4.64
N LEU A 6 -11.06 19.75 -5.10
CA LEU A 6 -11.33 18.34 -4.83
C LEU A 6 -10.35 17.47 -5.60
N MET A 7 -9.90 16.38 -4.98
CA MET A 7 -9.02 15.41 -5.64
C MET A 7 -9.86 14.52 -6.58
N PRO A 8 -9.52 14.45 -7.88
CA PRO A 8 -10.32 13.70 -8.86
C PRO A 8 -10.02 12.20 -8.88
N HIS A 9 -9.14 11.71 -8.01
CA HIS A 9 -8.72 10.31 -7.94
C HIS A 9 -8.93 9.76 -6.52
N PRO A 10 -9.14 8.43 -6.39
CA PRO A 10 -9.18 7.79 -5.09
C PRO A 10 -7.81 7.84 -4.39
N LEU A 11 -7.83 7.70 -3.06
CA LEU A 11 -6.62 7.51 -2.26
C LEU A 11 -6.33 6.00 -2.15
N LEU A 12 -5.20 5.55 -2.67
CA LEU A 12 -4.70 4.20 -2.45
C LEU A 12 -3.90 4.16 -1.14
N ASN A 13 -4.30 3.28 -0.21
CA ASN A 13 -3.57 2.87 1.00
C ASN A 13 -2.65 3.92 1.64
N ASN A 14 -3.19 5.08 2.03
CA ASN A 14 -2.43 6.14 2.72
C ASN A 14 -1.12 6.56 2.00
N MET A 15 -1.09 6.52 0.67
CA MET A 15 0.12 6.93 -0.05
C MET A 15 0.46 8.39 0.22
N ASP A 16 1.76 8.69 0.31
CA ASP A 16 2.23 10.06 0.41
C ASP A 16 1.87 10.83 -0.88
N CYS A 17 1.14 11.93 -0.74
CA CYS A 17 0.74 12.80 -1.84
C CYS A 17 1.95 13.28 -2.66
N THR A 18 3.11 13.45 -2.01
CA THR A 18 4.34 13.93 -2.64
C THR A 18 4.97 12.91 -3.59
N ALA A 19 4.63 11.62 -3.48
CA ALA A 19 5.11 10.59 -4.40
C ALA A 19 4.70 10.89 -5.84
N CYS A 20 3.46 11.35 -6.04
CA CYS A 20 2.93 11.72 -7.35
C CYS A 20 2.95 13.24 -7.59
N HIS A 21 2.72 14.07 -6.56
CA HIS A 21 2.68 15.53 -6.70
C HIS A 21 4.03 16.21 -6.43
N ASN A 22 5.09 15.72 -7.06
CA ASN A 22 6.44 16.30 -6.96
C ASN A 22 6.71 17.37 -8.05
N PRO A 23 7.82 18.13 -7.98
CA PRO A 23 8.13 19.19 -8.96
C PRO A 23 8.24 18.74 -10.42
N ARG A 24 8.37 17.42 -10.67
CA ARG A 24 8.44 16.84 -12.02
C ARG A 24 7.12 16.24 -12.49
N SER A 25 6.05 16.35 -11.71
CA SER A 25 4.74 15.80 -12.06
C SER A 25 3.94 16.72 -12.98
N THR A 26 2.86 16.19 -13.54
CA THR A 26 1.91 16.96 -14.35
C THR A 26 1.07 17.93 -13.53
N VAL A 27 1.00 17.72 -12.21
CA VAL A 27 0.27 18.57 -11.25
C VAL A 27 1.14 18.73 -10.00
N PRO A 28 2.17 19.58 -10.03
CA PRO A 28 3.10 19.73 -8.92
C PRO A 28 2.46 20.45 -7.72
N ILE A 29 2.94 20.17 -6.51
CA ILE A 29 2.55 20.94 -5.31
C ILE A 29 2.95 22.40 -5.50
N PRO A 30 2.03 23.36 -5.30
CA PRO A 30 2.34 24.79 -5.41
C PRO A 30 3.41 25.22 -4.39
N ALA A 31 4.29 26.15 -4.76
CA ALA A 31 5.39 26.60 -3.91
C ALA A 31 4.94 27.16 -2.54
N ASN A 32 3.74 27.75 -2.47
CA ASN A 32 3.17 28.25 -1.21
C ASN A 32 2.68 27.13 -0.26
N HIS A 33 2.75 25.86 -0.67
CA HIS A 33 2.43 24.69 0.15
C HIS A 33 3.68 24.00 0.71
N ALA A 34 4.86 24.60 0.55
CA ALA A 34 6.14 24.04 1.01
C ALA A 34 6.23 23.78 2.54
N LEU A 35 5.31 24.34 3.33
CA LEU A 35 5.26 24.17 4.78
C LEU A 35 4.37 23.00 5.23
N TYR A 36 3.59 22.40 4.32
CA TYR A 36 2.69 21.29 4.66
C TYR A 36 3.36 19.94 4.39
N THR A 37 3.11 19.00 5.28
CA THR A 37 3.50 17.59 5.12
C THR A 37 2.43 16.81 4.36
N GLY A 38 2.80 15.66 3.76
CA GLY A 38 1.86 14.82 2.99
C GLY A 38 0.60 14.41 3.76
N ALA A 39 0.71 14.24 5.08
CA ALA A 39 -0.42 13.92 5.95
C ALA A 39 -1.40 15.10 6.16
N GLU A 40 -0.93 16.34 5.98
CA GLU A 40 -1.74 17.56 6.20
C GLU A 40 -2.59 17.95 4.98
N CYS A 41 -2.32 17.37 3.81
CA CYS A 41 -3.08 17.63 2.58
C CYS A 41 -4.58 17.37 2.77
N LEU A 42 -4.92 16.28 3.46
CA LEU A 42 -6.29 15.84 3.70
C LEU A 42 -7.06 16.72 4.69
N ARG A 43 -6.39 17.67 5.37
CA ARG A 43 -7.07 18.65 6.24
C ARG A 43 -7.88 19.68 5.45
N CYS A 44 -7.59 19.83 4.17
CA CYS A 44 -8.20 20.83 3.29
C CYS A 44 -8.65 20.22 1.96
N HIS A 45 -7.90 19.29 1.39
CA HIS A 45 -8.27 18.61 0.15
C HIS A 45 -9.09 17.36 0.45
N GLU A 46 -10.34 17.37 -0.01
CA GLU A 46 -11.25 16.24 0.09
C GLU A 46 -11.23 15.43 -1.22
N ALA A 47 -11.40 14.12 -1.11
CA ALA A 47 -11.51 13.26 -2.28
C ALA A 47 -12.88 13.43 -2.92
N ALA A 48 -12.93 13.72 -4.23
CA ALA A 48 -14.18 13.74 -4.99
C ALA A 48 -14.78 12.33 -5.11
N LEU A 49 -13.92 11.31 -5.00
CA LEU A 49 -14.29 9.91 -5.06
C LEU A 49 -14.01 9.27 -3.70
N PRO A 50 -14.83 8.32 -3.24
CA PRO A 50 -14.52 7.55 -2.05
C PRO A 50 -13.14 6.90 -2.22
N SER A 51 -12.35 6.89 -1.15
CA SER A 51 -11.14 6.07 -1.09
C SER A 51 -11.54 4.64 -1.41
N THR A 52 -11.24 4.20 -2.61
CA THR A 52 -11.35 2.80 -2.94
C THR A 52 -10.15 2.15 -2.29
N PRO A 53 -10.34 1.12 -1.44
CA PRO A 53 -9.26 0.18 -1.22
C PRO A 53 -8.71 -0.15 -2.60
N GLY A 54 -7.40 0.05 -2.79
CA GLY A 54 -6.76 -0.51 -3.98
C GLY A 54 -7.10 -2.00 -4.04
N PRO A 55 -7.03 -2.65 -5.22
CA PRO A 55 -7.25 -4.09 -5.27
C PRO A 55 -6.35 -4.72 -4.21
N THR A 56 -6.95 -5.30 -3.17
CA THR A 56 -6.21 -6.14 -2.24
C THR A 56 -5.52 -7.16 -3.11
N PRO A 57 -4.18 -7.23 -3.13
CA PRO A 57 -3.50 -8.20 -3.96
C PRO A 57 -4.12 -9.55 -3.63
N THR A 58 -4.74 -10.16 -4.64
CA THR A 58 -5.43 -11.43 -4.42
C THR A 58 -4.35 -12.44 -4.06
N PRO A 59 -4.47 -13.13 -2.91
CA PRO A 59 -3.51 -14.15 -2.54
C PRO A 59 -3.35 -15.13 -3.70
N GLN A 60 -2.10 -15.28 -4.15
CA GLN A 60 -1.76 -16.24 -5.20
C GLN A 60 -1.86 -17.65 -4.61
N PRO A 61 -2.14 -18.70 -5.40
CA PRO A 61 -1.97 -20.08 -4.95
C PRO A 61 -0.55 -20.32 -4.43
N MET A 62 -0.41 -21.26 -3.49
CA MET A 62 0.91 -21.63 -2.97
C MET A 62 1.75 -22.24 -4.09
N ALA A 63 2.95 -21.69 -4.31
CA ALA A 63 3.83 -22.15 -5.38
C ALA A 63 4.39 -23.57 -5.17
N HIS A 64 4.19 -24.14 -3.98
CA HIS A 64 4.63 -25.47 -3.61
C HIS A 64 3.62 -26.13 -2.65
N PRO A 65 3.60 -27.47 -2.56
CA PRO A 65 2.83 -28.17 -1.55
C PRO A 65 3.31 -27.82 -0.14
N ILE A 66 2.38 -27.85 0.81
CA ILE A 66 2.62 -27.52 2.22
C ILE A 66 2.70 -28.75 3.13
N GLU A 67 2.33 -29.94 2.65
CA GLU A 67 2.38 -31.18 3.44
C GLU A 67 3.82 -31.47 3.90
N GLY A 68 4.04 -31.47 5.22
CA GLY A 68 5.36 -31.60 5.84
C GLY A 68 6.22 -30.33 5.77
N ARG A 69 5.65 -29.17 5.42
CA ARG A 69 6.31 -27.86 5.27
C ARG A 69 5.46 -26.72 5.85
N GLU A 70 4.73 -27.00 6.93
CA GLU A 70 3.75 -26.10 7.53
C GLU A 70 4.40 -24.89 8.21
N THR A 71 5.67 -25.01 8.62
CA THR A 71 6.47 -23.94 9.21
C THR A 71 7.13 -23.10 8.10
N CYS A 72 6.38 -22.16 7.53
CA CYS A 72 6.78 -21.34 6.39
C CYS A 72 8.13 -20.61 6.64
N SER A 73 8.32 -20.09 7.85
CA SER A 73 9.51 -19.37 8.32
C SER A 73 10.83 -20.17 8.25
N LEU A 74 10.77 -21.50 8.15
CA LEU A 74 11.97 -22.32 7.96
C LEU A 74 12.64 -22.05 6.60
N CYS A 75 11.86 -21.70 5.58
CA CYS A 75 12.37 -21.36 4.25
C CYS A 75 12.25 -19.86 3.99
N HIS A 76 11.13 -19.26 4.41
CA HIS A 76 10.81 -17.87 4.16
C HIS A 76 11.27 -16.94 5.28
N ALA A 77 12.41 -16.28 5.07
CA ALA A 77 12.99 -15.35 6.03
C ALA A 77 13.78 -14.25 5.30
N ALA A 78 14.05 -13.15 6.00
CA ALA A 78 14.79 -12.01 5.45
C ALA A 78 16.22 -12.37 4.94
N ASP A 79 16.80 -13.45 5.48
CA ASP A 79 18.13 -13.96 5.15
C ASP A 79 18.10 -15.25 4.30
N ARG A 80 16.92 -15.72 3.90
CA ARG A 80 16.72 -16.95 3.12
C ARG A 80 15.89 -16.65 1.88
N LEU A 81 14.66 -17.19 1.80
CA LEU A 81 13.74 -16.93 0.71
C LEU A 81 12.85 -15.75 1.08
N GLU A 82 13.19 -14.57 0.56
CA GLU A 82 12.45 -13.35 0.90
C GLU A 82 11.00 -13.40 0.41
N LEU A 83 10.10 -12.95 1.28
CA LEU A 83 8.71 -12.66 0.95
C LEU A 83 8.54 -11.19 0.57
N PRO A 84 7.44 -10.84 -0.11
CA PRO A 84 7.06 -9.45 -0.31
C PRO A 84 7.04 -8.67 1.01
N ALA A 85 7.39 -7.37 0.95
CA ALA A 85 7.64 -6.56 2.15
C ALA A 85 6.43 -6.45 3.10
N ASP A 86 5.22 -6.54 2.55
CA ASP A 86 3.95 -6.53 3.26
C ASP A 86 3.66 -7.81 4.06
N HIS A 87 4.41 -8.89 3.84
CA HIS A 87 4.27 -10.16 4.58
C HIS A 87 5.21 -10.27 5.78
N ARG A 88 6.13 -9.29 5.97
CA ARG A 88 7.17 -9.35 7.02
C ARG A 88 6.62 -9.32 8.45
N ALA A 89 5.36 -8.92 8.64
CA ALA A 89 4.70 -8.88 9.95
C ALA A 89 3.75 -10.07 10.19
N ASP A 90 3.64 -11.00 9.23
CA ASP A 90 2.72 -12.12 9.31
C ASP A 90 3.35 -13.33 10.02
N THR A 91 2.50 -14.15 10.63
CA THR A 91 2.90 -15.44 11.25
C THR A 91 2.67 -16.59 10.28
N ASP A 92 3.31 -17.74 10.55
CA ASP A 92 3.18 -18.94 9.71
C ASP A 92 1.72 -19.39 9.55
N GLU A 93 0.87 -19.28 10.60
CA GLU A 93 -0.56 -19.61 10.50
C GLU A 93 -1.29 -18.75 9.47
N LYS A 94 -0.98 -17.45 9.43
CA LYS A 94 -1.70 -16.47 8.61
C LYS A 94 -1.51 -16.70 7.11
N CYS A 95 -0.42 -17.34 6.71
CA CYS A 95 -0.14 -17.68 5.32
C CYS A 95 -1.26 -18.53 4.71
N THR A 96 -1.71 -19.57 5.43
CA THR A 96 -2.73 -20.52 4.94
C THR A 96 -4.16 -20.00 5.00
N GLU A 97 -4.41 -18.90 5.75
CA GLU A 97 -5.72 -18.23 5.78
C GLU A 97 -6.04 -17.54 4.44
N CYS A 98 -4.99 -17.08 3.75
CA CYS A 98 -5.10 -16.32 2.51
C CYS A 98 -4.66 -17.15 1.29
N HIS A 99 -3.53 -17.83 1.38
CA HIS A 99 -2.99 -18.67 0.30
C HIS A 99 -3.60 -20.08 0.35
N THR A 100 -4.89 -20.16 0.01
CA THR A 100 -5.61 -21.43 -0.07
C THR A 100 -5.48 -22.04 -1.47
N GLY A 101 -5.01 -23.28 -1.55
CA GLY A 101 -4.85 -24.02 -2.80
C GLY A 101 -3.41 -24.15 -3.27
N SER A 102 -3.04 -25.39 -3.60
CA SER A 102 -1.84 -25.78 -4.34
C SER A 102 -2.18 -26.07 -5.79
#